data_AF-A0AAW0XXL2-F1
#
_entry.id   AF-A0AAW0XXL2-F1
#
_cell.length_a   1.000
_cell.length_b   1.000
_cell.length_c   1.000
_cell.angle_alpha   90.00
_cell.angle_beta   90.00
_cell.angle_gamma   90.00
#
_symmetry.space_group_name_H-M   'P 1'
#
loop_
_entity.id
_entity.type
_entity.pdbx_description
1 polymer ?
#
loop_
_entity_poly.entity_id
_entity_poly.type
_entity_poly.pdbx_seq_one_letter_code
_entity_poly.pdbx_strand_id
1 'polypeptide(L)'
;SCGENGTWSTPPPGYLVCRTVAVTAPPAAPLGAVMTGAPPYWVGTSLNYTCIPPQSTLTGATYATVTYLQGGWTTLDPTFTCHNVCLSSPPSPPAGVIANLSNDIAEYGMMVTYTCLATNHTFTTTSTCNNATWTPA
;
A
#
# COMPACT_ATOMS: atom_id res chain seq x y z
N SER A 1 -38.67 -2.39 26.71
CA SER A 1 -39.97 -2.00 26.08
C SER A 1 -40.86 -1.42 27.17
N CYS A 2 -41.85 -0.59 26.82
CA CYS A 2 -42.85 -0.14 27.79
C CYS A 2 -43.90 -1.25 27.97
N GLY A 3 -44.05 -1.77 29.18
CA GLY A 3 -45.09 -2.76 29.49
C GLY A 3 -46.44 -2.10 29.73
N GLU A 4 -47.53 -2.87 29.62
CA GLU A 4 -48.91 -2.39 29.78
C GLU A 4 -49.19 -1.72 31.15
N ASN A 5 -48.38 -2.03 32.17
CA ASN A 5 -48.42 -1.38 33.49
C ASN A 5 -47.66 -0.04 33.57
N GLY A 6 -47.22 0.53 32.46
CA GLY A 6 -46.46 1.80 32.43
C GLY A 6 -45.04 1.69 32.98
N THR A 7 -44.57 0.49 33.32
CA THR A 7 -43.21 0.23 33.79
C THR A 7 -42.29 -0.10 32.62
N TRP A 8 -41.12 0.54 32.61
CA TRP A 8 -40.05 0.26 31.66
C TRP A 8 -39.34 -1.04 32.03
N SER A 9 -39.24 -1.98 31.09
CA SER A 9 -38.39 -3.16 31.25
C SER A 9 -36.94 -2.82 30.95
N THR A 10 -36.02 -3.26 31.82
CA THR A 10 -34.57 -3.18 31.59
C THR A 10 -34.23 -3.97 30.32
N PRO A 11 -33.46 -3.39 29.39
CA PRO A 11 -33.02 -4.12 28.23
C PRO A 11 -32.18 -5.34 28.63
N PRO A 12 -32.21 -6.43 27.84
CA PRO A 12 -31.32 -7.57 28.05
C PRO A 12 -29.84 -7.14 28.12
N PRO A 13 -28.97 -7.88 28.84
CA PRO A 13 -27.54 -7.65 28.81
C PRO A 13 -27.02 -7.65 27.36
N GLY A 14 -26.26 -6.63 26.97
CA GLY A 14 -25.74 -6.48 25.61
C GLY A 14 -26.69 -5.79 24.61
N TYR A 15 -27.92 -5.44 25.02
CA TYR A 15 -28.82 -4.62 24.19
C TYR A 15 -28.34 -3.16 24.08
N LEU A 16 -27.63 -2.68 25.11
CA LEU A 16 -26.91 -1.43 25.13
C LEU A 16 -25.41 -1.75 25.14
N VAL A 17 -24.74 -1.57 24.00
CA VAL A 17 -23.29 -1.70 23.89
C VAL A 17 -22.69 -0.31 23.78
N CYS A 18 -22.05 0.15 24.85
CA CYS A 18 -21.23 1.35 24.79
C CYS A 18 -19.98 1.05 23.95
N ARG A 19 -19.79 1.82 22.88
CA ARG A 19 -18.57 1.80 22.07
C ARG A 19 -17.91 3.17 22.14
N THR A 20 -16.59 3.15 22.24
CA THR A 20 -15.79 4.39 22.19
C THR A 20 -15.62 4.80 20.73
N VAL A 21 -16.09 5.99 20.39
CA VAL A 21 -15.90 6.62 19.08
C VAL A 21 -14.50 7.21 18.98
N ALA A 22 -13.97 7.28 17.77
CA ALA A 22 -12.74 8.00 17.52
C ALA A 22 -12.92 9.50 17.75
N VAL A 23 -12.01 10.07 18.56
CA VAL A 23 -12.02 11.51 18.88
C VAL A 23 -11.12 12.32 17.95
N THR A 24 -10.30 11.64 17.15
CA THR A 24 -9.39 12.23 16.17
C THR A 24 -9.67 11.68 14.78
N ALA A 25 -9.48 12.52 13.76
CA ALA A 25 -9.48 12.08 12.37
C ALA A 25 -8.33 11.08 12.11
N PRO A 26 -8.52 10.13 11.18
CA PRO A 26 -7.43 9.26 10.73
C PRO A 26 -6.31 10.06 10.06
N PRO A 27 -5.10 9.48 9.97
CA PRO A 27 -4.01 10.07 9.18
C PRO A 27 -4.48 10.41 7.76
N ALA A 28 -3.98 11.52 7.22
CA ALA A 28 -4.26 11.87 5.83
C ALA A 28 -3.72 10.79 4.89
N ALA A 29 -4.45 10.52 3.80
CA ALA A 29 -3.96 9.61 2.78
C ALA A 29 -2.70 10.20 2.11
N PRO A 30 -1.62 9.42 1.96
CA PRO A 30 -0.45 9.86 1.21
C PRO A 30 -0.77 10.08 -0.27
N LEU A 31 0.09 10.81 -0.96
CA LEU A 31 -0.10 11.12 -2.37
C LEU A 31 -0.22 9.82 -3.19
N GLY A 32 -1.25 9.74 -4.03
CA GLY A 32 -1.52 8.56 -4.85
C GLY A 32 -2.19 7.40 -4.11
N ALA A 33 -2.49 7.54 -2.82
CA ALA A 33 -3.26 6.57 -2.06
C ALA A 33 -4.71 7.02 -1.82
N VAL A 34 -5.62 6.05 -1.76
CA VAL A 34 -7.01 6.23 -1.35
C VAL A 34 -7.26 5.50 -0.03
N MET A 35 -7.91 6.16 0.91
CA MET A 35 -8.31 5.58 2.19
C MET A 35 -9.71 4.97 2.09
N THR A 36 -9.89 3.77 2.63
CA THR A 36 -11.18 3.10 2.74
C THR A 36 -11.86 3.42 4.07
N GLY A 37 -13.19 3.53 4.04
CA GLY A 37 -14.02 3.70 5.23
C GLY A 37 -14.49 5.14 5.45
N ALA A 38 -15.69 5.26 6.02
CA ALA A 38 -16.34 6.53 6.33
C ALA A 38 -16.62 6.63 7.84
N PRO A 39 -16.62 7.85 8.41
CA PRO A 39 -16.97 8.06 9.81
C PRO A 39 -18.45 7.73 10.07
N PRO A 40 -18.83 7.41 11.33
CA PRO A 40 -17.99 7.41 12.53
C PRO A 40 -17.09 6.18 12.66
N TYR A 41 -15.87 6.38 13.16
CA TYR A 41 -14.91 5.31 13.45
C TYR A 41 -14.98 4.92 14.93
N TRP A 42 -14.79 3.64 15.25
CA TRP A 42 -14.85 3.12 16.61
C TRP A 42 -13.49 2.54 17.01
N VAL A 43 -13.26 2.34 18.32
CA VAL A 43 -12.11 1.55 18.78
C VAL A 43 -12.16 0.15 18.16
N GLY A 44 -11.07 -0.24 17.51
CA GLY A 44 -10.93 -1.47 16.72
C GLY A 44 -11.20 -1.29 15.22
N THR A 45 -11.69 -0.13 14.77
CA THR A 45 -11.85 0.14 13.33
C THR A 45 -10.48 0.20 12.64
N SER A 46 -10.34 -0.54 11.56
CA SER A 46 -9.15 -0.51 10.70
C SER A 46 -9.49 0.10 9.34
N LEU A 47 -8.66 1.01 8.87
CA LEU A 47 -8.76 1.66 7.56
C LEU A 47 -7.57 1.22 6.70
N ASN A 48 -7.84 0.93 5.44
CA ASN A 48 -6.79 0.63 4.46
C ASN A 48 -6.53 1.83 3.56
N TYR A 49 -5.25 2.17 3.41
CA TYR A 49 -4.72 3.08 2.41
C TYR A 49 -4.21 2.24 1.25
N THR A 50 -4.76 2.40 0.07
CA THR A 50 -4.39 1.62 -1.12
C THR A 50 -3.89 2.55 -2.19
N CYS A 51 -2.73 2.25 -2.78
CA CYS A 51 -2.21 2.97 -3.93
C CYS A 51 -3.17 2.83 -5.12
N ILE A 52 -3.41 3.93 -5.84
CA ILE A 52 -4.22 3.92 -7.05
C ILE A 52 -3.46 3.12 -8.11
N PRO A 53 -4.01 1.99 -8.62
CA PRO A 53 -3.33 1.22 -9.65
C PRO A 53 -2.97 2.11 -10.85
N PRO A 54 -1.76 1.95 -11.42
CA PRO A 54 -0.80 0.88 -11.18
C PRO A 54 0.30 1.21 -10.15
N GLN A 55 0.09 2.17 -9.26
CA GLN A 55 1.14 2.66 -8.35
C GLN A 55 1.51 1.67 -7.24
N SER A 56 2.76 1.73 -6.78
CA SER A 56 3.28 0.96 -5.63
C SER A 56 4.29 1.79 -4.84
N THR A 57 4.58 1.38 -3.60
CA THR A 57 5.69 1.92 -2.82
C THR A 57 7.06 1.44 -3.35
N LEU A 58 8.14 2.00 -2.80
CA LEU A 58 9.53 1.61 -3.12
C LEU A 58 9.81 0.12 -2.85
N THR A 59 9.06 -0.50 -1.94
CA THR A 59 9.22 -1.90 -1.52
C THR A 59 8.22 -2.83 -2.21
N GLY A 60 7.46 -2.34 -3.19
CA GLY A 60 6.42 -3.11 -3.88
C GLY A 60 5.08 -3.19 -3.14
N ALA A 61 4.97 -2.66 -1.92
CA ALA A 61 3.69 -2.65 -1.21
C ALA A 61 2.66 -1.74 -1.91
N THR A 62 1.42 -2.21 -2.02
CA THR A 62 0.30 -1.50 -2.66
C THR A 62 -0.74 -1.01 -1.67
N TYR A 63 -0.66 -1.46 -0.40
CA TYR A 63 -1.57 -1.04 0.66
C TYR A 63 -0.88 -0.98 2.02
N ALA A 64 -1.44 -0.17 2.92
CA ALA A 64 -1.09 -0.09 4.32
C ALA A 64 -2.35 0.05 5.17
N THR A 65 -2.32 -0.43 6.41
CA THR A 65 -3.47 -0.43 7.31
C THR A 65 -3.17 0.38 8.55
N VAL A 66 -4.15 1.18 9.00
CA VAL A 66 -4.13 1.80 10.33
C VAL A 66 -5.35 1.36 11.12
N THR A 67 -5.21 1.29 12.43
CA THR A 67 -6.28 0.90 13.34
C THR A 67 -6.48 1.96 14.41
N TYR A 68 -7.72 2.29 14.72
CA TYR A 68 -8.02 3.16 15.86
C TYR A 68 -8.05 2.35 17.16
N LEU A 69 -7.13 2.65 18.08
CA LEU A 69 -7.01 2.04 19.40
C LEU A 69 -7.49 3.02 20.48
N GLN A 70 -7.58 2.58 21.74
CA GLN A 70 -7.96 3.47 22.86
C GLN A 70 -7.04 4.71 22.99
N GLY A 71 -5.79 4.61 22.52
CA GLY A 71 -4.81 5.70 22.53
C GLY A 71 -4.75 6.56 21.26
N GLY A 72 -5.63 6.31 20.27
CA GLY A 72 -5.61 6.99 18.98
C GLY A 72 -5.33 6.06 17.80
N TRP A 73 -5.11 6.64 16.63
CA TRP A 73 -4.74 5.90 15.42
C TRP A 73 -3.33 5.33 15.54
N THR A 74 -3.13 4.08 15.10
CA THR A 74 -1.79 3.54 14.89
C THR A 74 -1.05 4.34 13.83
N THR A 75 0.27 4.37 13.95
CA THR A 75 1.13 5.07 13.00
C THR A 75 1.01 4.43 11.62
N LEU A 76 0.61 5.22 10.62
CA LEU A 76 0.86 4.87 9.23
C LEU A 76 2.37 4.91 9.00
N ASP A 77 2.90 3.94 8.26
CA ASP A 77 4.32 3.93 7.89
C ASP A 77 4.65 5.27 7.19
N PRO A 78 5.57 6.09 7.74
CA PRO A 78 5.90 7.39 7.18
C PRO A 78 6.55 7.29 5.80
N THR A 79 7.04 6.11 5.43
CA THR A 79 7.63 5.82 4.12
C THR A 79 6.61 5.31 3.10
N PHE A 80 5.36 5.07 3.50
CA PHE A 80 4.29 4.63 2.60
C PHE A 80 3.86 5.78 1.67
N THR A 81 4.56 5.88 0.53
CA THR A 81 4.26 6.82 -0.56
C THR A 81 4.08 6.04 -1.85
N CYS A 82 3.01 6.31 -2.58
CA CYS A 82 2.72 5.63 -3.84
C CYS A 82 3.49 6.30 -4.99
N HIS A 83 4.24 5.49 -5.74
CA HIS A 83 5.02 5.90 -6.90
C HIS A 83 4.52 5.16 -8.15
N ASN A 84 4.72 5.76 -9.33
CA ASN A 84 4.34 5.11 -10.57
C ASN A 84 5.29 3.94 -10.86
N VAL A 85 4.72 2.76 -11.11
CA VAL A 85 5.47 1.59 -11.58
C VAL A 85 5.83 1.72 -13.07
N CYS A 86 6.85 1.00 -13.52
CA CYS A 86 7.17 0.91 -14.93
C CYS A 86 6.25 -0.10 -15.61
N LEU A 87 5.19 0.42 -16.22
CA LEU A 87 4.23 -0.40 -16.98
C LEU A 87 4.83 -1.03 -18.24
N SER A 88 5.94 -0.48 -18.75
CA SER A 88 6.66 -0.99 -19.90
C SER A 88 7.73 -2.00 -19.48
N SER A 89 7.80 -3.11 -20.22
CA SER A 89 8.93 -4.02 -20.18
C SER A 89 10.23 -3.22 -20.34
N PRO A 90 11.33 -3.63 -19.68
CA PRO A 90 12.61 -2.98 -19.86
C PRO A 90 13.03 -2.96 -21.33
N PRO A 91 13.90 -2.01 -21.74
CA PRO A 91 14.39 -1.92 -23.11
C PRO A 91 14.85 -3.28 -23.64
N SER A 92 14.43 -3.64 -24.85
CA SER A 92 14.89 -4.89 -25.47
C SER A 92 16.42 -4.89 -25.60
N PRO A 93 17.11 -5.97 -25.20
CA PRO A 93 18.56 -6.04 -25.31
C PRO A 93 18.99 -6.01 -26.80
N PRO A 94 20.11 -5.34 -27.13
CA PRO A 94 20.72 -5.46 -28.45
C PRO A 94 21.24 -6.89 -28.71
N ALA A 95 21.47 -7.22 -29.99
CA ALA A 95 21.95 -8.55 -30.38
C ALA A 95 23.27 -8.91 -29.67
N GLY A 96 23.32 -10.08 -29.02
CA GLY A 96 24.47 -10.53 -28.23
C GLY A 96 24.46 -10.10 -26.76
N VAL A 97 23.42 -9.41 -26.31
CA VAL A 97 23.20 -9.04 -24.90
C VAL A 97 22.08 -9.88 -24.31
N ILE A 98 22.30 -10.44 -23.12
CA ILE A 98 21.30 -11.18 -22.34
C ILE A 98 20.72 -10.23 -21.29
N ALA A 99 19.39 -10.09 -21.25
CA ALA A 99 18.70 -9.34 -20.21
C ALA A 99 18.15 -10.31 -19.16
N ASN A 100 18.61 -10.15 -17.91
CA ASN A 100 18.11 -10.90 -16.75
C ASN A 100 17.28 -9.95 -15.88
N LEU A 101 15.99 -10.25 -15.77
CA LEU A 101 15.08 -9.56 -14.86
C LEU A 101 15.24 -10.10 -13.44
N SER A 102 15.15 -9.23 -12.44
CA SER A 102 15.13 -9.69 -11.04
C SER A 102 13.85 -10.45 -10.67
N ASN A 103 12.72 -10.17 -11.33
CA ASN A 103 11.40 -10.79 -11.15
C ASN A 103 10.53 -10.63 -12.42
N ASP A 104 9.42 -11.37 -12.52
CA ASP A 104 8.48 -11.33 -13.66
C ASP A 104 7.49 -10.15 -13.62
N ILE A 105 7.42 -9.38 -12.53
CA ILE A 105 6.46 -8.28 -12.35
C ILE A 105 7.20 -6.95 -12.35
N ALA A 106 6.81 -6.01 -13.23
CA ALA A 106 7.44 -4.70 -13.38
C ALA A 106 7.01 -3.72 -12.26
N GLU A 107 7.43 -4.00 -11.03
CA GLU A 107 7.24 -3.15 -9.84
C GLU A 107 8.22 -1.95 -9.82
N TYR A 108 7.90 -0.93 -9.03
CA TYR A 108 8.85 0.15 -8.75
C TYR A 108 10.10 -0.43 -8.07
N GLY A 109 11.31 -0.01 -8.49
CA GLY A 109 12.57 -0.52 -7.94
C GLY A 109 13.05 -1.82 -8.59
N MET A 110 12.32 -2.35 -9.57
CA MET A 110 12.78 -3.48 -10.39
C MET A 110 14.10 -3.17 -11.09
N MET A 111 14.98 -4.18 -11.12
CA MET A 111 16.27 -4.11 -11.79
C MET A 111 16.32 -5.11 -12.93
N VAL A 112 16.74 -4.64 -14.10
CA VAL A 112 17.14 -5.51 -15.21
C VAL A 112 18.65 -5.44 -15.35
N THR A 113 19.30 -6.60 -15.43
CA THR A 113 20.74 -6.71 -15.66
C THR A 113 21.00 -7.10 -17.10
N TYR A 114 21.67 -6.25 -17.85
CA TYR A 114 22.13 -6.52 -19.21
C TYR A 114 23.55 -7.05 -19.16
N THR A 115 23.75 -8.26 -19.69
CA THR A 115 25.05 -8.93 -19.76
C THR A 115 25.47 -9.07 -21.22
N CYS A 116 26.55 -8.40 -21.59
CA CYS A 116 27.19 -8.54 -22.89
C CYS A 116 28.25 -9.65 -22.81
N LEU A 117 28.10 -10.67 -23.66
CA LEU A 117 29.05 -11.77 -23.77
C LEU A 117 29.97 -11.53 -24.98
N ALA A 118 31.20 -11.09 -24.72
CA ALA A 118 32.27 -11.08 -25.71
C ALA A 118 33.17 -12.32 -25.54
N THR A 119 33.90 -12.68 -26.58
CA THR A 119 34.73 -13.90 -26.65
C THR A 119 35.73 -14.08 -25.52
N ASN A 120 36.14 -12.99 -24.84
CA ASN A 120 37.04 -13.01 -23.66
C ASN A 120 36.64 -12.04 -22.53
N HIS A 121 35.51 -11.34 -22.66
CA HIS A 121 35.09 -10.33 -21.68
C HIS A 121 33.58 -10.38 -21.46
N THR A 122 33.17 -10.21 -20.20
CA THR A 122 31.76 -10.05 -19.83
C THR A 122 31.57 -8.64 -19.30
N PHE A 123 30.65 -7.88 -19.89
CA PHE A 123 30.27 -6.57 -19.39
C PHE A 123 28.84 -6.61 -18.86
N THR A 124 28.63 -6.11 -17.65
CA THR A 124 27.31 -6.09 -16.99
C THR A 124 26.91 -4.66 -16.68
N THR A 125 25.69 -4.27 -17.03
CA THR A 125 25.07 -3.00 -16.62
C THR A 125 23.66 -3.26 -16.13
N THR A 126 23.17 -2.43 -15.21
CA THR A 126 21.84 -2.57 -14.63
C THR A 126 20.98 -1.36 -14.97
N SER A 127 19.69 -1.57 -15.23
CA SER A 127 18.72 -0.49 -15.30
C SER A 127 17.67 -0.66 -14.20
N THR A 128 17.38 0.42 -13.49
CA THR A 128 16.38 0.50 -12.43
C THR A 128 15.10 1.19 -12.90
N CYS A 129 13.95 0.61 -12.55
CA CYS A 129 12.66 1.26 -12.72
C CYS A 129 12.47 2.38 -11.68
N ASN A 130 12.49 3.62 -12.15
CA ASN A 130 12.27 4.83 -11.36
C ASN A 130 11.10 5.62 -11.94
N ASN A 131 9.98 5.67 -11.21
CA ASN A 131 8.82 6.52 -11.51
C ASN A 131 8.34 6.42 -12.97
N ALA A 132 8.01 5.20 -13.41
CA ALA A 132 7.64 4.84 -14.79
C ALA A 132 8.74 4.93 -15.87
N THR A 133 10.01 5.16 -15.50
CA THR A 133 11.14 5.19 -16.45
C THR A 133 12.26 4.21 -16.07
N TRP A 134 12.84 3.53 -17.05
CA TRP A 134 14.02 2.70 -16.87
C TRP A 134 15.28 3.56 -16.97
N THR A 135 16.03 3.64 -15.87
CA THR A 135 17.25 4.44 -15.77
C THR A 135 18.46 3.53 -15.64
N PRO A 136 19.47 3.63 -16.53
CA PRO A 136 20.71 2.87 -16.37
C PRO A 136 21.47 3.39 -15.14
N ALA A 137 22.02 2.46 -14.37
CA ALA A 137 22.87 2.70 -13.20
C ALA A 137 24.35 2.50 -13.53
#